data_AF-A0A162FY01-F1
#
_entry.id   AF-A0A162FY01-F1
#
_cell.length_a   1.000
_cell.length_b   1.000
_cell.length_c   1.000
_cell.angle_alpha   90.00
_cell.angle_beta   90.00
_cell.angle_gamma   90.00
#
_symmetry.space_group_name_H-M   'P 1'
#
loop_
_entity.id
_entity.type
_entity.pdbx_description
1 polymer ?
#
loop_
_entity_poly.entity_id
_entity_poly.type
_entity_poly.pdbx_seq_one_letter_code
_entity_poly.pdbx_strand_id
1 'polypeptide(L)'
;MNKLFIVLVLTLLGSTSFAADCISKSEMQTIASHFSQFRQLANKDYCYDGSQTANLLQAIMFMRKTAFEPNMQKSQDELFSGRFSSSWYDYFIGRIEDIDVQANCPKGVGAYVYGFGNTMYVCPMMLTESFSALDRASVFMHEARHIDGYPHTTCSRGARKGLSGACDTRISDGGSYAVSVETYAQLAKYATDIHPALKAYAMSSAVTYADEAFEVPVKIDREQKLLLMADSTQLYSMDLSGNNQLTALGNAPFLGKIVPRAQHMILIPTDRTQNARYMFANNEGEIVQTAGDAIVEYNTQSPTQRAELADLHLGAQWTAKVYTSKITFACDPRSPSAKDVKIPQGEAVSILYSNGYSRAARSNYLLASNGQVYEFGCNERGLSPFINPVNTPMASGLVRAYKVNGQVIGLTEGGSLVAVNGTQTTPLNTGLEGQIYEIAPRESFSFMDAQ
;
A
#
# COMPACT_ATOMS: atom_id res chain seq x y z
N MET A 1 23.54 -30.98 -56.15
CA MET A 1 23.63 -29.51 -56.07
C MET A 1 22.22 -28.97 -55.82
N ASN A 2 21.80 -28.83 -54.56
CA ASN A 2 20.52 -28.23 -54.19
C ASN A 2 20.77 -26.87 -53.54
N LYS A 3 20.26 -25.80 -54.16
CA LYS A 3 20.34 -24.43 -53.66
C LYS A 3 19.19 -24.21 -52.66
N LEU A 4 19.57 -23.99 -51.41
CA LEU A 4 18.70 -23.60 -50.30
C LEU A 4 18.35 -22.11 -50.43
N PHE A 5 17.07 -21.79 -50.59
CA PHE A 5 16.57 -20.41 -50.50
C PHE A 5 16.35 -20.06 -49.03
N ILE A 6 17.16 -19.13 -48.51
CA ILE A 6 16.94 -18.50 -47.20
C ILE A 6 16.01 -17.31 -47.43
N VAL A 7 14.78 -17.41 -46.94
CA VAL A 7 13.83 -16.30 -46.86
C VAL A 7 14.12 -15.56 -45.55
N LEU A 8 14.71 -14.37 -45.68
CA LEU A 8 14.93 -13.45 -44.57
C LEU A 8 13.61 -12.72 -44.27
N VAL A 9 12.88 -13.16 -43.25
CA VAL A 9 11.69 -12.46 -42.73
C VAL A 9 12.18 -11.29 -41.89
N LEU A 10 12.16 -10.08 -42.47
CA LEU A 10 12.41 -8.83 -41.77
C LEU A 10 11.16 -8.47 -40.95
N THR A 11 11.13 -8.84 -39.66
CA THR A 11 10.12 -8.34 -38.72
C THR A 11 10.41 -6.87 -38.41
N LEU A 12 9.69 -5.98 -39.10
CA LEU A 12 9.55 -4.57 -38.72
C LEU A 12 8.88 -4.50 -37.33
N LEU A 13 9.68 -4.32 -36.29
CA LEU A 13 9.22 -3.87 -34.99
C LEU A 13 8.77 -2.41 -35.14
N GLY A 14 7.49 -2.23 -35.49
CA GLY A 14 6.84 -0.93 -35.37
C GLY A 14 6.75 -0.58 -33.90
N SER A 15 7.62 0.30 -33.43
CA SER A 15 7.44 0.99 -32.15
C SER A 15 6.14 1.78 -32.23
N THR A 16 5.11 1.31 -31.54
CA THR A 16 3.91 2.10 -31.28
C THR A 16 4.35 3.33 -30.49
N SER A 17 4.49 4.48 -31.15
CA SER A 17 4.48 5.76 -30.45
C SER A 17 3.13 5.82 -29.74
N PHE A 18 3.14 5.56 -28.43
CA PHE A 18 2.04 5.95 -27.57
C PHE A 18 1.82 7.44 -27.85
N ALA A 19 0.63 7.81 -28.35
CA ALA A 19 0.27 9.21 -28.43
C ALA A 19 0.50 9.80 -27.03
N ALA A 20 1.28 10.87 -26.94
CA ALA A 20 1.52 11.51 -25.65
C ALA A 20 0.16 11.86 -25.04
N ASP A 21 -0.09 11.42 -23.81
CA ASP A 21 -1.27 11.85 -23.06
C ASP A 21 -1.15 13.36 -22.85
N CYS A 22 -1.98 14.13 -23.54
CA CYS A 22 -1.99 15.58 -23.48
C CYS A 22 -3.34 16.08 -22.97
N ILE A 23 -3.31 17.15 -22.19
CA ILE A 23 -4.48 17.95 -21.84
C ILE A 23 -4.75 18.89 -23.01
N SER A 24 -5.97 18.86 -23.52
CA SER A 24 -6.37 19.74 -24.63
C SER A 24 -6.35 21.21 -24.21
N LYS A 25 -6.16 22.10 -25.19
CA LYS A 25 -6.25 23.55 -24.98
C LYS A 25 -7.52 23.96 -24.22
N SER A 26 -8.68 23.42 -24.58
CA SER A 26 -9.95 23.77 -23.93
C SER A 26 -10.00 23.35 -22.45
N GLU A 27 -9.44 22.19 -22.12
CA GLU A 27 -9.30 21.74 -20.74
C GLU A 27 -8.33 22.60 -19.96
N MET A 28 -7.18 22.95 -20.56
CA MET A 28 -6.22 23.87 -19.95
C MET A 28 -6.81 25.26 -19.71
N GLN A 29 -7.63 25.78 -20.63
CA GLN A 29 -8.38 27.03 -20.42
C GLN A 29 -9.32 26.94 -19.22
N THR A 30 -10.00 25.81 -19.06
CA THR A 30 -10.91 25.59 -17.92
C THR A 30 -10.13 25.51 -16.61
N ILE A 31 -9.00 24.79 -16.58
CA ILE A 31 -8.15 24.72 -15.38
C ILE A 31 -7.61 26.13 -15.03
N ALA A 32 -7.11 26.86 -16.03
CA ALA A 32 -6.52 28.18 -15.84
C ALA A 32 -7.53 29.29 -15.48
N SER A 33 -8.84 29.08 -15.71
CA SER A 33 -9.87 30.02 -15.24
C SER A 33 -10.07 29.96 -13.74
N HIS A 34 -9.73 28.83 -13.10
CA HIS A 34 -9.79 28.66 -11.64
C HIS A 34 -8.43 28.88 -10.98
N PHE A 35 -7.35 28.42 -11.61
CA PHE A 35 -6.00 28.44 -11.03
C PHE A 35 -5.08 29.35 -11.85
N SER A 36 -4.83 30.55 -11.32
CA SER A 36 -4.14 31.60 -12.05
C SER A 36 -2.70 31.24 -12.46
N GLN A 37 -2.04 30.34 -11.72
CA GLN A 37 -0.70 29.84 -11.98
C GLN A 37 -0.59 28.97 -13.23
N PHE A 38 -1.69 28.60 -13.88
CA PHE A 38 -1.69 27.86 -15.16
C PHE A 38 -2.06 28.72 -16.37
N ARG A 39 -2.28 30.03 -16.22
CA ARG A 39 -2.70 30.93 -17.31
C ARG A 39 -1.76 30.92 -18.52
N GLN A 40 -0.45 30.84 -18.29
CA GLN A 40 0.55 30.75 -19.37
C GLN A 40 0.45 29.45 -20.19
N LEU A 41 -0.22 28.42 -19.65
CA LEU A 41 -0.42 27.13 -20.32
C LEU A 41 -1.77 27.05 -21.05
N ALA A 42 -2.69 28.01 -20.84
CA ALA A 42 -4.06 27.96 -21.33
C ALA A 42 -4.23 28.02 -22.85
N ASN A 43 -3.22 28.48 -23.61
CA ASN A 43 -3.38 28.77 -25.03
C ASN A 43 -2.96 27.64 -25.98
N LYS A 44 -2.55 26.48 -25.45
CA LYS A 44 -2.09 25.32 -26.21
C LYS A 44 -2.42 24.02 -25.49
N ASP A 45 -2.29 22.90 -26.19
CA ASP A 45 -2.29 21.58 -25.57
C ASP A 45 -1.06 21.45 -24.65
N TYR A 46 -1.24 20.77 -23.52
CA TYR A 46 -0.18 20.49 -22.56
C TYR A 46 0.04 18.98 -22.48
N CYS A 47 1.17 18.51 -23.02
CA CYS A 47 1.54 17.11 -22.94
C CYS A 47 2.36 16.86 -21.67
N TYR A 48 2.06 15.77 -20.96
CA TYR A 48 2.75 15.46 -19.71
C TYR A 48 4.25 15.24 -19.94
N ASP A 49 5.07 15.95 -19.18
CA ASP A 49 6.54 15.96 -19.27
C ASP A 49 7.22 15.39 -18.01
N GLY A 50 6.44 14.81 -17.10
CA GLY A 50 6.90 14.30 -15.81
C GLY A 50 7.28 15.39 -14.78
N SER A 51 7.10 16.68 -15.11
CA SER A 51 7.37 17.77 -14.18
C SER A 51 6.38 17.81 -13.00
N GLN A 52 6.72 18.59 -11.98
CA GLN A 52 5.81 18.87 -10.86
C GLN A 52 4.48 19.47 -11.33
N THR A 53 4.53 20.36 -12.33
CA THR A 53 3.36 20.93 -12.98
C THR A 53 2.52 19.86 -13.68
N ALA A 54 3.16 18.92 -14.40
CA ALA A 54 2.46 17.80 -15.01
C ALA A 54 1.74 16.95 -13.94
N ASN A 55 2.40 16.64 -12.82
CA ASN A 55 1.80 15.84 -11.75
C ASN A 55 0.62 16.54 -11.05
N LEU A 56 0.67 17.87 -10.89
CA LEU A 56 -0.47 18.67 -10.43
C LEU A 56 -1.64 18.61 -11.41
N LEU A 57 -1.35 18.86 -12.69
CA LEU A 57 -2.38 18.87 -13.73
C LEU A 57 -2.99 17.47 -13.93
N GLN A 58 -2.22 16.39 -13.80
CA GLN A 58 -2.74 15.02 -13.80
C GLN A 58 -3.75 14.78 -12.69
N ALA A 59 -3.49 15.25 -11.47
CA ALA A 59 -4.41 15.10 -10.35
C ALA A 59 -5.72 15.90 -10.56
N ILE A 60 -5.59 17.13 -11.08
CA ILE A 60 -6.76 17.95 -11.44
C ILE A 60 -7.58 17.28 -12.54
N MET A 61 -6.92 16.78 -13.58
CA MET A 61 -7.58 16.07 -14.67
C MET A 61 -8.22 14.77 -14.21
N PHE A 62 -7.58 14.04 -13.29
CA PHE A 62 -8.16 12.86 -12.66
C PHE A 62 -9.49 13.21 -11.98
N MET A 63 -9.51 14.22 -11.10
CA MET A 63 -10.76 14.67 -10.45
C MET A 63 -11.84 15.13 -11.43
N ARG A 64 -11.46 15.67 -12.60
CA ARG A 64 -12.40 16.10 -13.65
C ARG A 64 -12.96 14.96 -14.50
N LYS A 65 -12.15 13.93 -14.75
CA LYS A 65 -12.42 12.91 -15.77
C LYS A 65 -12.84 11.57 -15.20
N THR A 66 -12.59 11.30 -13.93
CA THR A 66 -13.08 10.09 -13.30
C THR A 66 -14.61 10.09 -13.32
N ALA A 67 -15.17 9.18 -14.09
CA ALA A 67 -16.60 8.90 -14.10
C ALA A 67 -16.95 7.89 -13.01
N PHE A 68 -18.11 8.09 -12.41
CA PHE A 68 -18.69 7.18 -11.41
C PHE A 68 -20.05 6.69 -11.86
N GLU A 69 -20.44 5.50 -11.40
CA GLU A 69 -21.80 5.02 -11.53
C GLU A 69 -22.81 6.04 -10.96
N PRO A 70 -23.95 6.27 -11.64
CA PRO A 70 -24.91 7.29 -11.22
C PRO A 70 -25.59 6.98 -9.87
N ASN A 71 -25.74 5.69 -9.54
CA ASN A 71 -26.39 5.22 -8.32
C ASN A 71 -25.38 4.61 -7.35
N MET A 72 -24.67 5.45 -6.62
CA MET A 72 -23.73 5.01 -5.59
C MET A 72 -24.46 4.75 -4.28
N GLN A 73 -24.78 3.49 -4.01
CA GLN A 73 -25.41 3.10 -2.74
C GLN A 73 -24.47 3.32 -1.56
N LYS A 74 -25.00 3.71 -0.41
CA LYS A 74 -24.21 3.80 0.82
C LYS A 74 -23.77 2.40 1.25
N SER A 75 -22.57 2.29 1.81
CA SER A 75 -22.14 1.03 2.39
C SER A 75 -22.92 0.72 3.68
N GLN A 76 -23.04 -0.56 4.02
CA GLN A 76 -23.62 -0.98 5.31
C GLN A 76 -22.66 -0.71 6.48
N ASP A 77 -21.36 -0.69 6.18
CA ASP A 77 -20.30 -0.27 7.08
C ASP A 77 -20.06 1.25 7.00
N GLU A 78 -18.95 1.74 7.53
CA GLU A 78 -18.65 3.18 7.56
C GLU A 78 -17.70 3.66 6.44
N LEU A 79 -17.39 2.83 5.44
CA LEU A 79 -16.45 3.20 4.36
C LEU A 79 -17.01 4.22 3.35
N PHE A 80 -18.31 4.18 3.05
CA PHE A 80 -18.91 5.04 2.03
C PHE A 80 -20.27 5.59 2.45
N SER A 81 -20.29 6.87 2.84
CA SER A 81 -21.51 7.56 3.30
C SER A 81 -22.28 8.29 2.20
N GLY A 82 -21.64 8.52 1.05
CA GLY A 82 -22.18 9.28 -0.09
C GLY A 82 -22.32 10.79 0.19
N ARG A 83 -21.54 11.33 1.13
CA ARG A 83 -21.58 12.75 1.53
C ARG A 83 -20.78 13.65 0.58
N PHE A 84 -19.76 13.12 -0.09
CA PHE A 84 -18.79 13.91 -0.88
C PHE A 84 -18.88 13.63 -2.39
N SER A 85 -19.94 12.97 -2.84
CA SER A 85 -19.89 12.08 -4.01
C SER A 85 -20.20 12.69 -5.38
N SER A 86 -20.74 13.91 -5.49
CA SER A 86 -21.36 14.33 -6.77
C SER A 86 -20.39 14.90 -7.82
N SER A 87 -19.31 15.58 -7.41
CA SER A 87 -18.30 16.12 -8.34
C SER A 87 -17.03 16.48 -7.58
N TRP A 88 -15.96 15.70 -7.80
CA TRP A 88 -14.69 15.92 -7.12
C TRP A 88 -14.04 17.23 -7.53
N TYR A 89 -14.09 17.54 -8.83
CA TYR A 89 -13.55 18.80 -9.32
C TYR A 89 -14.29 19.99 -8.71
N ASP A 90 -15.62 20.01 -8.73
CA ASP A 90 -16.38 21.14 -8.17
C ASP A 90 -16.21 21.25 -6.65
N TYR A 91 -16.12 20.11 -5.96
CA TYR A 91 -15.78 20.07 -4.55
C TYR A 91 -14.44 20.76 -4.26
N PHE A 92 -13.42 20.47 -5.09
CA PHE A 92 -12.08 21.01 -4.97
C PHE A 92 -12.01 22.50 -5.34
N ILE A 93 -12.49 22.91 -6.52
CA ILE A 93 -12.44 24.32 -6.96
C ILE A 93 -13.39 25.25 -6.19
N GLY A 94 -14.41 24.70 -5.52
CA GLY A 94 -15.26 25.46 -4.61
C GLY A 94 -14.58 25.81 -3.29
N ARG A 95 -13.39 25.28 -3.02
CA ARG A 95 -12.65 25.45 -1.76
C ARG A 95 -11.22 25.94 -1.96
N ILE A 96 -10.55 25.51 -3.02
CA ILE A 96 -9.17 25.87 -3.32
C ILE A 96 -9.14 26.83 -4.50
N GLU A 97 -8.61 28.02 -4.28
CA GLU A 97 -8.49 29.09 -5.28
C GLU A 97 -7.07 29.17 -5.86
N ASP A 98 -6.08 28.70 -5.10
CA ASP A 98 -4.66 28.77 -5.48
C ASP A 98 -3.89 27.52 -5.01
N ILE A 99 -2.82 27.19 -5.72
CA ILE A 99 -1.94 26.06 -5.40
C ILE A 99 -0.49 26.52 -5.48
N ASP A 100 0.19 26.50 -4.35
CA ASP A 100 1.58 26.91 -4.22
C ASP A 100 2.49 25.69 -3.94
N VAL A 101 3.51 25.48 -4.76
CA VAL A 101 4.45 24.36 -4.58
C VAL A 101 5.59 24.81 -3.68
N GLN A 102 5.66 24.22 -2.49
CA GLN A 102 6.62 24.61 -1.48
C GLN A 102 7.96 23.91 -1.65
N ALA A 103 9.07 24.66 -1.68
CA ALA A 103 10.39 24.05 -1.78
C ALA A 103 10.75 23.18 -0.57
N ASN A 104 10.30 23.57 0.63
CA ASN A 104 10.63 22.92 1.88
C ASN A 104 9.35 22.53 2.64
N CYS A 105 9.14 21.23 2.81
CA CYS A 105 8.05 20.69 3.61
C CYS A 105 8.56 19.84 4.77
N PRO A 106 7.81 19.75 5.87
CA PRO A 106 8.08 18.75 6.90
C PRO A 106 8.05 17.33 6.31
N LYS A 107 8.90 16.44 6.82
CA LYS A 107 8.93 15.04 6.38
C LYS A 107 7.56 14.40 6.59
N GLY A 108 7.05 13.73 5.55
CA GLY A 108 5.78 13.00 5.59
C GLY A 108 4.53 13.85 5.37
N VAL A 109 4.68 15.16 5.13
CA VAL A 109 3.58 16.04 4.74
C VAL A 109 3.50 16.10 3.21
N GLY A 110 2.34 15.73 2.66
CA GLY A 110 2.12 15.72 1.22
C GLY A 110 1.60 17.04 0.66
N ALA A 111 0.68 17.65 1.39
CA ALA A 111 0.19 19.00 1.16
C ALA A 111 -0.35 19.54 2.50
N TYR A 112 -0.69 20.83 2.55
CA TYR A 112 -1.35 21.45 3.69
C TYR A 112 -2.10 22.71 3.26
N VAL A 113 -3.02 23.19 4.09
CA VAL A 113 -3.62 24.53 3.99
C VAL A 113 -3.43 25.28 5.32
N TYR A 114 -3.45 26.61 5.26
CA TYR A 114 -3.58 27.42 6.47
C TYR A 114 -5.07 27.63 6.78
N GLY A 115 -5.40 27.83 8.06
CA GLY A 115 -6.77 28.16 8.49
C GLY A 115 -7.26 29.56 8.04
N PHE A 116 -6.49 30.25 7.19
CA PHE A 116 -6.83 31.51 6.57
C PHE A 116 -6.56 31.42 5.06
N GLY A 117 -7.50 31.89 4.26
CA GLY A 117 -7.43 31.83 2.79
C GLY A 117 -7.79 30.47 2.22
N ASN A 118 -7.60 30.34 0.90
CA ASN A 118 -8.04 29.21 0.08
C ASN A 118 -6.88 28.64 -0.76
N THR A 119 -5.65 28.83 -0.30
CA THR A 119 -4.43 28.34 -0.95
C THR A 119 -4.03 26.99 -0.40
N MET A 120 -3.84 26.01 -1.28
CA MET A 120 -3.23 24.73 -0.95
C MET A 120 -1.73 24.76 -1.22
N TYR A 121 -0.94 24.34 -0.24
CA TYR A 121 0.50 24.26 -0.33
C TYR A 121 0.92 22.82 -0.57
N VAL A 122 1.49 22.52 -1.74
CA VAL A 122 1.82 21.16 -2.15
C VAL A 122 3.30 20.89 -2.01
N CYS A 123 3.64 19.74 -1.41
CA CYS A 123 5.01 19.34 -1.19
C CYS A 123 5.58 18.55 -2.38
N PRO A 124 6.84 18.78 -2.76
CA PRO A 124 7.51 18.11 -3.87
C PRO A 124 7.41 16.59 -3.84
N MET A 125 7.37 15.99 -2.64
CA MET A 125 7.25 14.54 -2.50
C MET A 125 5.99 13.97 -3.16
N MET A 126 4.86 14.69 -3.12
CA MET A 126 3.60 14.28 -3.77
C MET A 126 3.66 14.42 -5.30
N LEU A 127 4.57 15.24 -5.79
CA LEU A 127 4.73 15.57 -7.21
C LEU A 127 5.80 14.72 -7.87
N THR A 128 5.89 13.46 -7.46
CA THR A 128 6.76 12.41 -8.01
C THR A 128 5.93 11.23 -8.53
N GLU A 129 6.56 10.34 -9.30
CA GLU A 129 5.94 9.11 -9.80
C GLU A 129 5.60 8.09 -8.70
N SER A 130 6.09 8.30 -7.48
CA SER A 130 5.77 7.44 -6.33
C SER A 130 4.33 7.63 -5.84
N PHE A 131 3.66 8.70 -6.27
CA PHE A 131 2.25 8.94 -6.01
C PHE A 131 1.50 8.92 -7.35
N SER A 132 0.37 8.24 -7.37
CA SER A 132 -0.51 8.25 -8.54
C SER A 132 -1.31 9.56 -8.58
N ALA A 133 -1.93 9.86 -9.73
CA ALA A 133 -2.90 10.96 -9.82
C ALA A 133 -4.07 10.78 -8.83
N LEU A 134 -4.43 9.52 -8.55
CA LEU A 134 -5.42 9.11 -7.58
C LEU A 134 -5.01 9.49 -6.15
N ASP A 135 -3.78 9.19 -5.74
CA ASP A 135 -3.29 9.56 -4.39
C ASP A 135 -3.23 11.08 -4.21
N ARG A 136 -2.74 11.78 -5.23
CA ARG A 136 -2.74 13.25 -5.24
C ARG A 136 -4.15 13.80 -5.14
N ALA A 137 -5.09 13.27 -5.91
CA ALA A 137 -6.49 13.69 -5.84
C ALA A 137 -7.09 13.46 -4.44
N SER A 138 -6.84 12.31 -3.81
CA SER A 138 -7.30 12.04 -2.44
C SER A 138 -6.72 13.02 -1.43
N VAL A 139 -5.41 13.32 -1.51
CA VAL A 139 -4.77 14.34 -0.67
C VAL A 139 -5.36 15.74 -0.95
N PHE A 140 -5.63 16.09 -2.21
CA PHE A 140 -6.17 17.41 -2.54
C PHE A 140 -7.62 17.60 -2.07
N MET A 141 -8.43 16.55 -2.17
CA MET A 141 -9.80 16.53 -1.61
C MET A 141 -9.77 16.65 -0.08
N HIS A 142 -8.79 16.00 0.55
CA HIS A 142 -8.53 16.10 1.99
C HIS A 142 -8.13 17.52 2.41
N GLU A 143 -7.16 18.13 1.73
CA GLU A 143 -6.74 19.50 2.02
C GLU A 143 -7.86 20.51 1.80
N ALA A 144 -8.65 20.33 0.74
CA ALA A 144 -9.84 21.14 0.52
C ALA A 144 -10.79 21.06 1.72
N ARG A 145 -10.96 19.89 2.35
CA ARG A 145 -11.84 19.74 3.51
C ARG A 145 -11.40 20.57 4.72
N HIS A 146 -10.11 20.84 4.89
CA HIS A 146 -9.63 21.69 5.96
C HIS A 146 -10.13 23.14 5.86
N ILE A 147 -10.43 23.62 4.65
CA ILE A 147 -11.04 24.96 4.43
C ILE A 147 -12.40 25.07 5.11
N ASP A 148 -13.13 23.96 5.24
CA ASP A 148 -14.44 23.91 5.92
C ASP A 148 -14.30 23.89 7.47
N GLY A 149 -13.08 24.03 8.02
CA GLY A 149 -12.85 24.09 9.45
C GLY A 149 -12.76 22.73 10.15
N TYR A 150 -12.25 21.70 9.45
CA TYR A 150 -12.06 20.35 9.99
C TYR A 150 -10.59 20.06 10.28
N PRO A 151 -9.97 20.62 11.34
CA PRO A 151 -8.58 20.31 11.67
C PRO A 151 -8.44 18.89 12.24
N HIS A 152 -7.22 18.36 12.16
CA HIS A 152 -6.88 17.11 12.82
C HIS A 152 -6.59 17.27 14.31
N THR A 153 -6.73 16.17 15.04
CA THR A 153 -6.30 16.01 16.42
C THR A 153 -5.06 15.13 16.54
N THR A 154 -4.47 15.10 17.72
CA THR A 154 -3.41 14.14 18.07
C THR A 154 -4.02 12.77 18.27
N CYS A 155 -3.43 11.76 17.63
CA CYS A 155 -3.87 10.39 17.82
C CYS A 155 -3.49 9.87 19.22
N SER A 156 -4.46 9.42 20.02
CA SER A 156 -4.22 8.82 21.35
C SER A 156 -4.03 7.30 21.30
N ARG A 157 -4.43 6.67 20.18
CA ARG A 157 -4.43 5.22 19.98
C ARG A 157 -4.12 4.81 18.53
N GLY A 158 -4.10 3.50 18.28
CA GLY A 158 -3.93 2.94 16.94
C GLY A 158 -2.53 3.11 16.35
N ALA A 159 -2.42 2.90 15.04
CA ALA A 159 -1.15 2.91 14.33
C ALA A 159 -0.49 4.30 14.29
N ARG A 160 -1.25 5.37 14.49
CA ARG A 160 -0.74 6.75 14.50
C ARG A 160 -0.56 7.34 15.90
N LYS A 161 -0.71 6.55 16.96
CA LYS A 161 -0.61 6.99 18.37
C LYS A 161 0.60 7.90 18.60
N GLY A 162 0.35 9.09 19.15
CA GLY A 162 1.33 10.11 19.49
C GLY A 162 1.66 11.10 18.36
N LEU A 163 1.14 10.88 17.14
CA LEU A 163 1.30 11.82 16.04
C LEU A 163 0.28 12.96 16.16
N SER A 164 0.79 14.19 16.30
CA SER A 164 -0.03 15.41 16.34
C SER A 164 -0.59 15.71 14.96
N GLY A 165 -1.88 16.04 14.89
CA GLY A 165 -2.54 16.39 13.64
C GLY A 165 -2.65 15.24 12.63
N ALA A 166 -2.81 14.00 13.11
CA ALA A 166 -2.78 12.80 12.26
C ALA A 166 -4.05 11.93 12.35
N CYS A 167 -5.05 12.37 13.13
CA CYS A 167 -6.34 11.71 13.28
C CYS A 167 -7.51 12.68 13.21
N ASP A 168 -8.64 12.19 12.74
CA ASP A 168 -9.96 12.76 13.00
C ASP A 168 -10.59 12.07 14.23
N THR A 169 -11.64 12.66 14.80
CA THR A 169 -12.28 12.08 16.00
C THR A 169 -13.12 10.84 15.63
N ARG A 170 -14.10 11.00 14.74
CA ARG A 170 -14.94 9.93 14.18
C ARG A 170 -15.13 10.13 12.69
N ILE A 171 -15.27 9.05 11.94
CA ILE A 171 -15.57 9.12 10.50
C ILE A 171 -16.92 9.78 10.21
N SER A 172 -17.91 9.57 11.10
CA SER A 172 -19.25 10.16 11.01
C SER A 172 -19.25 11.70 10.97
N ASP A 173 -18.22 12.32 11.56
CA ASP A 173 -18.07 13.78 11.64
C ASP A 173 -17.77 14.37 10.25
N GLY A 174 -17.29 13.55 9.30
CA GLY A 174 -16.95 14.00 7.96
C GLY A 174 -15.73 14.91 7.93
N GLY A 175 -14.73 14.64 8.76
CA GLY A 175 -13.45 15.34 8.75
C GLY A 175 -12.62 15.06 7.48
N SER A 176 -11.40 15.61 7.42
CA SER A 176 -10.55 15.49 6.23
C SER A 176 -10.14 14.05 5.92
N TYR A 177 -9.91 13.20 6.94
CA TYR A 177 -9.67 11.77 6.69
C TYR A 177 -10.94 11.02 6.31
N ALA A 178 -12.12 11.46 6.75
CA ALA A 178 -13.37 10.88 6.26
C ALA A 178 -13.56 11.13 4.76
N VAL A 179 -13.15 12.31 4.26
CA VAL A 179 -13.10 12.58 2.82
C VAL A 179 -12.13 11.64 2.13
N SER A 180 -10.90 11.46 2.63
CA SER A 180 -9.94 10.52 2.03
C SER A 180 -10.47 9.10 1.95
N VAL A 181 -11.07 8.57 3.03
CA VAL A 181 -11.66 7.23 3.05
C VAL A 181 -12.76 7.12 2.00
N GLU A 182 -13.69 8.09 1.95
CA GLU A 182 -14.79 8.06 1.01
C GLU A 182 -14.33 8.21 -0.44
N THR A 183 -13.34 9.06 -0.73
CA THR A 183 -12.71 9.21 -2.05
C THR A 183 -12.16 7.87 -2.55
N TYR A 184 -11.38 7.18 -1.71
CA TYR A 184 -10.83 5.87 -2.05
C TYR A 184 -11.90 4.79 -2.19
N ALA A 185 -12.89 4.74 -1.28
CA ALA A 185 -14.00 3.79 -1.35
C ALA A 185 -14.86 4.00 -2.60
N GLN A 186 -15.11 5.25 -2.97
CA GLN A 186 -15.86 5.62 -4.17
C GLN A 186 -15.14 5.16 -5.44
N LEU A 187 -13.82 5.32 -5.52
CA LEU A 187 -13.03 4.80 -6.64
C LEU A 187 -13.05 3.29 -6.72
N ALA A 188 -12.82 2.62 -5.59
CA ALA A 188 -12.73 1.18 -5.52
C ALA A 188 -13.99 0.52 -6.09
N LYS A 189 -15.17 1.04 -5.74
CA LYS A 189 -16.45 0.44 -6.11
C LYS A 189 -17.08 1.05 -7.36
N TYR A 190 -17.19 2.38 -7.41
CA TYR A 190 -18.10 3.05 -8.35
C TYR A 190 -17.43 3.68 -9.56
N ALA A 191 -16.10 3.81 -9.61
CA ALA A 191 -15.46 4.38 -10.78
C ALA A 191 -15.58 3.44 -11.99
N THR A 192 -16.03 3.93 -13.14
CA THR A 192 -16.29 3.06 -14.31
C THR A 192 -15.06 2.86 -15.18
N ASP A 193 -14.18 3.87 -15.25
CA ASP A 193 -13.13 3.96 -16.27
C ASP A 193 -11.72 3.93 -15.68
N ILE A 194 -11.52 3.14 -14.61
CA ILE A 194 -10.20 2.97 -13.98
C ILE A 194 -9.75 1.51 -13.96
N HIS A 195 -8.44 1.31 -14.08
CA HIS A 195 -7.82 -0.01 -14.11
C HIS A 195 -8.16 -0.83 -12.85
N PRO A 196 -8.46 -2.15 -12.94
CA PRO A 196 -8.82 -2.96 -11.77
C PRO A 196 -7.78 -2.94 -10.65
N ALA A 197 -6.48 -2.96 -10.97
CA ALA A 197 -5.42 -2.83 -9.97
C ALA A 197 -5.48 -1.51 -9.19
N LEU A 198 -5.92 -0.40 -9.83
CA LEU A 198 -6.14 0.87 -9.14
C LEU A 198 -7.38 0.82 -8.25
N LYS A 199 -8.43 0.07 -8.62
CA LYS A 199 -9.58 -0.17 -7.73
C LYS A 199 -9.18 -0.96 -6.49
N ALA A 200 -8.42 -2.04 -6.67
CA ALA A 200 -7.92 -2.85 -5.57
C ALA A 200 -6.98 -2.03 -4.66
N TYR A 201 -6.10 -1.23 -5.25
CA TYR A 201 -5.26 -0.28 -4.52
C TYR A 201 -6.11 0.72 -3.73
N ALA A 202 -7.12 1.33 -4.35
CA ALA A 202 -8.00 2.29 -3.69
C ALA A 202 -8.74 1.65 -2.51
N MET A 203 -9.21 0.41 -2.64
CA MET A 203 -9.86 -0.29 -1.53
C MET A 203 -8.90 -0.49 -0.35
N SER A 204 -7.69 -0.97 -0.62
CA SER A 204 -6.65 -1.11 0.41
C SER A 204 -6.33 0.23 1.07
N SER A 205 -6.28 1.33 0.32
CA SER A 205 -6.07 2.67 0.87
C SER A 205 -7.23 3.13 1.74
N ALA A 206 -8.49 2.95 1.31
CA ALA A 206 -9.68 3.31 2.08
C ALA A 206 -9.66 2.67 3.47
N VAL A 207 -9.45 1.34 3.51
CA VAL A 207 -9.40 0.58 4.77
C VAL A 207 -8.17 0.98 5.60
N THR A 208 -7.02 1.20 4.97
CA THR A 208 -5.82 1.66 5.68
C THR A 208 -6.05 3.00 6.38
N TYR A 209 -6.65 3.99 5.71
CA TYR A 209 -6.95 5.27 6.36
C TYR A 209 -8.02 5.13 7.45
N ALA A 210 -9.04 4.31 7.23
CA ALA A 210 -10.08 4.04 8.23
C ALA A 210 -9.53 3.36 9.50
N ASP A 211 -8.56 2.46 9.36
CA ASP A 211 -7.90 1.77 10.48
C ASP A 211 -6.95 2.68 11.27
N GLU A 212 -6.36 3.68 10.62
CA GLU A 212 -5.21 4.40 11.17
C GLU A 212 -5.48 5.84 11.58
N ALA A 213 -6.46 6.49 10.97
CA ALA A 213 -6.61 7.94 11.01
C ALA A 213 -7.79 8.43 11.85
N PHE A 214 -8.34 7.59 12.73
CA PHE A 214 -9.48 7.94 13.58
C PHE A 214 -9.28 7.56 15.05
N GLU A 215 -9.70 8.44 15.96
CA GLU A 215 -9.70 8.16 17.40
C GLU A 215 -10.72 7.10 17.79
N VAL A 216 -11.89 7.12 17.16
CA VAL A 216 -12.89 6.07 17.31
C VAL A 216 -12.71 5.10 16.14
N PRO A 217 -12.46 3.81 16.41
CA PRO A 217 -12.31 2.81 15.36
C PRO A 217 -13.49 2.82 14.40
N VAL A 218 -13.20 2.87 13.10
CA VAL A 218 -14.18 2.79 12.02
C VAL A 218 -14.70 1.36 11.93
N LYS A 219 -16.02 1.19 11.87
CA LYS A 219 -16.65 -0.11 11.66
C LYS A 219 -16.53 -0.47 10.18
N ILE A 220 -15.83 -1.56 9.92
CA ILE A 220 -15.66 -2.13 8.59
C ILE A 220 -16.03 -3.60 8.71
N ASP A 221 -16.94 -4.03 7.85
CA ASP A 221 -17.35 -5.43 7.80
C ASP A 221 -16.33 -6.21 6.96
N ARG A 222 -15.50 -6.99 7.66
CA ARG A 222 -14.36 -7.69 7.09
C ARG A 222 -14.22 -9.10 7.64
N GLU A 223 -13.65 -9.95 6.81
CA GLU A 223 -13.37 -11.35 7.15
C GLU A 223 -11.88 -11.64 6.97
N GLN A 224 -11.24 -12.20 8.01
CA GLN A 224 -9.82 -12.55 7.97
C GLN A 224 -9.61 -13.91 7.31
N LYS A 225 -8.75 -13.92 6.29
CA LYS A 225 -8.40 -15.08 5.48
C LYS A 225 -6.88 -15.23 5.40
N LEU A 226 -6.44 -16.40 4.93
CA LEU A 226 -5.04 -16.62 4.58
C LEU A 226 -4.91 -16.61 3.05
N LEU A 227 -3.96 -15.85 2.53
CA LEU A 227 -3.52 -15.94 1.14
C LEU A 227 -2.39 -16.97 1.06
N LEU A 228 -2.48 -17.88 0.09
CA LEU A 228 -1.46 -18.87 -0.22
C LEU A 228 -0.97 -18.63 -1.65
N MET A 229 0.34 -18.67 -1.85
CA MET A 229 0.96 -18.76 -3.18
C MET A 229 1.51 -20.16 -3.37
N ALA A 230 1.07 -20.87 -4.41
CA ALA A 230 1.68 -22.14 -4.81
C ALA A 230 2.97 -21.91 -5.61
N ASP A 231 3.81 -22.93 -5.71
CA ASP A 231 5.01 -22.99 -6.55
C ASP A 231 4.73 -22.71 -8.05
N SER A 232 3.50 -22.97 -8.49
CA SER A 232 2.97 -22.62 -9.81
C SER A 232 2.61 -21.15 -9.99
N THR A 233 2.81 -20.30 -8.96
CA THR A 233 2.35 -18.91 -8.83
C THR A 233 0.84 -18.70 -8.66
N GLN A 234 0.04 -19.76 -8.72
CA GLN A 234 -1.39 -19.69 -8.45
C GLN A 234 -1.65 -19.25 -7.01
N LEU A 235 -2.54 -18.28 -6.85
CA LEU A 235 -2.97 -17.72 -5.58
C LEU A 235 -4.29 -18.36 -5.14
N TYR A 236 -4.39 -18.63 -3.85
CA TYR A 236 -5.59 -19.15 -3.20
C TYR A 236 -5.91 -18.33 -1.96
N SER A 237 -7.20 -18.10 -1.72
CA SER A 237 -7.70 -17.69 -0.42
C SER A 237 -8.13 -18.92 0.36
N MET A 238 -7.81 -18.97 1.65
CA MET A 238 -8.24 -20.00 2.58
C MET A 238 -9.05 -19.39 3.72
N ASP A 239 -10.26 -19.91 3.91
CA ASP A 239 -11.07 -19.63 5.10
C ASP A 239 -10.72 -20.64 6.20
N LEU A 240 -10.31 -20.15 7.36
CA LEU A 240 -9.93 -20.96 8.51
C LEU A 240 -11.15 -21.47 9.30
N SER A 241 -12.34 -20.89 9.08
CA SER A 241 -13.58 -21.27 9.75
C SER A 241 -14.33 -22.42 9.02
N GLY A 242 -14.11 -22.57 7.71
CA GLY A 242 -14.82 -23.53 6.84
C GLY A 242 -13.95 -24.70 6.34
N ASN A 243 -13.52 -25.61 7.22
CA ASN A 243 -12.75 -26.81 6.86
C ASN A 243 -11.48 -26.55 6.01
N ASN A 244 -10.86 -25.38 6.13
CA ASN A 244 -9.71 -24.97 5.31
C ASN A 244 -10.02 -24.93 3.80
N GLN A 245 -11.26 -24.61 3.41
CA GLN A 245 -11.64 -24.55 2.00
C GLN A 245 -10.80 -23.51 1.24
N LEU A 246 -10.18 -23.94 0.14
CA LEU A 246 -9.45 -23.08 -0.77
C LEU A 246 -10.37 -22.53 -1.87
N THR A 247 -10.23 -21.24 -2.14
CA THR A 247 -10.81 -20.57 -3.31
C THR A 247 -9.67 -20.07 -4.18
N ALA A 248 -9.61 -20.54 -5.43
CA ALA A 248 -8.65 -20.03 -6.41
C ALA A 248 -8.94 -18.55 -6.69
N LEU A 249 -7.88 -17.74 -6.69
CA LEU A 249 -7.93 -16.32 -7.04
C LEU A 249 -7.27 -16.15 -8.42
N GLY A 250 -6.18 -15.39 -8.49
CA GLY A 250 -5.36 -15.21 -9.68
C GLY A 250 -3.98 -15.85 -9.59
N ASN A 251 -3.04 -15.32 -10.36
CA ASN A 251 -1.63 -15.71 -10.33
C ASN A 251 -0.77 -14.54 -9.88
N ALA A 252 0.23 -14.82 -9.05
CA ALA A 252 1.32 -13.89 -8.85
C ALA A 252 2.15 -13.79 -10.14
N PRO A 253 2.71 -12.61 -10.46
CA PRO A 253 3.51 -12.46 -11.68
C PRO A 253 4.82 -13.27 -11.66
N PHE A 254 5.28 -13.66 -10.48
CA PHE A 254 6.47 -14.48 -10.24
C PHE A 254 6.44 -15.06 -8.82
N LEU A 255 7.29 -16.05 -8.56
CA LEU A 255 7.54 -16.52 -7.20
C LEU A 255 8.30 -15.47 -6.40
N GLY A 256 7.90 -15.32 -5.15
CA GLY A 256 8.51 -14.34 -4.27
C GLY A 256 7.90 -14.30 -2.89
N LYS A 257 8.45 -13.40 -2.10
CA LYS A 257 8.05 -13.13 -0.73
C LYS A 257 6.96 -12.07 -0.70
N ILE A 258 5.84 -12.38 -0.05
CA ILE A 258 4.73 -11.44 0.12
C ILE A 258 4.93 -10.67 1.42
N VAL A 259 5.10 -9.36 1.32
CA VAL A 259 5.23 -8.44 2.46
C VAL A 259 3.93 -7.65 2.61
N PRO A 260 3.23 -7.74 3.75
CA PRO A 260 2.09 -6.90 4.03
C PRO A 260 2.52 -5.45 4.31
N ARG A 261 1.78 -4.50 3.72
CA ARG A 261 1.88 -3.05 3.98
C ARG A 261 0.47 -2.53 4.19
N ALA A 262 0.02 -2.51 5.43
CA ALA A 262 -1.37 -2.28 5.80
C ALA A 262 -2.25 -3.31 5.06
N GLN A 263 -3.19 -2.82 4.26
CA GLN A 263 -4.08 -3.65 3.42
C GLN A 263 -3.52 -3.87 2.01
N HIS A 264 -2.34 -3.32 1.70
CA HIS A 264 -1.64 -3.61 0.45
C HIS A 264 -0.69 -4.79 0.63
N MET A 265 -0.37 -5.44 -0.48
CA MET A 265 0.66 -6.48 -0.52
C MET A 265 1.76 -6.08 -1.50
N ILE A 266 2.98 -6.42 -1.14
CA ILE A 266 4.17 -6.20 -1.95
C ILE A 266 4.78 -7.55 -2.22
N LEU A 267 5.11 -7.82 -3.48
CA LEU A 267 5.81 -9.03 -3.87
C LEU A 267 7.28 -8.71 -4.13
N ILE A 268 8.16 -9.34 -3.35
CA ILE A 268 9.61 -9.27 -3.52
C ILE A 268 10.05 -10.54 -4.26
N PRO A 269 10.53 -10.44 -5.52
CA PRO A 269 10.82 -11.60 -6.36
C PRO A 269 11.98 -12.44 -5.80
N THR A 270 11.87 -13.75 -5.98
CA THR A 270 12.98 -14.68 -5.72
C THR A 270 14.11 -14.47 -6.74
N ASP A 271 13.76 -14.21 -8.00
CA ASP A 271 14.70 -13.72 -9.01
C ASP A 271 15.11 -12.28 -8.68
N ARG A 272 16.33 -12.12 -8.15
CA ARG A 272 16.83 -10.81 -7.69
C ARG A 272 17.13 -9.82 -8.81
N THR A 273 17.03 -10.23 -10.08
CA THR A 273 17.10 -9.30 -11.21
C THR A 273 15.80 -8.51 -11.40
N GLN A 274 14.68 -9.02 -10.89
CA GLN A 274 13.37 -8.39 -11.00
C GLN A 274 13.11 -7.37 -9.88
N ASN A 275 12.28 -6.38 -10.18
CA ASN A 275 11.89 -5.35 -9.22
C ASN A 275 10.75 -5.83 -8.31
N ALA A 276 10.81 -5.46 -7.03
CA ALA A 276 9.68 -5.61 -6.12
C ALA A 276 8.59 -4.58 -6.45
N ARG A 277 7.33 -4.96 -6.29
CA ARG A 277 6.16 -4.15 -6.67
C ARG A 277 4.92 -4.53 -5.89
N TYR A 278 3.87 -3.71 -5.99
CA TYR A 278 2.55 -4.11 -5.48
C TYR A 278 2.07 -5.41 -6.14
N MET A 279 1.34 -6.21 -5.37
CA MET A 279 0.69 -7.42 -5.83
C MET A 279 -0.79 -7.37 -5.47
N PHE A 280 -1.62 -7.76 -6.42
CA PHE A 280 -3.06 -7.91 -6.26
C PHE A 280 -3.43 -9.37 -6.53
N ALA A 281 -4.39 -9.90 -5.78
CA ALA A 281 -4.56 -11.35 -5.67
C ALA A 281 -5.51 -11.96 -6.70
N ASN A 282 -6.35 -11.16 -7.35
CA ASN A 282 -7.44 -11.59 -8.23
C ASN A 282 -7.19 -11.23 -9.70
N ASN A 283 -5.94 -11.28 -10.16
CA ASN A 283 -5.54 -10.90 -11.54
C ASN A 283 -5.91 -9.47 -11.92
N GLU A 284 -5.87 -8.53 -10.97
CA GLU A 284 -6.26 -7.14 -11.23
C GLU A 284 -5.23 -6.39 -12.11
N GLY A 285 -4.08 -7.01 -12.38
CA GLY A 285 -2.98 -6.47 -13.16
C GLY A 285 -1.97 -5.72 -12.30
N GLU A 286 -1.35 -4.69 -12.86
CA GLU A 286 -0.27 -3.95 -12.22
C GLU A 286 -0.55 -2.44 -12.20
N ILE A 287 0.12 -1.74 -11.29
CA ILE A 287 0.14 -0.27 -11.26
C ILE A 287 1.59 0.21 -11.36
N VAL A 288 1.79 1.36 -11.98
CA VAL A 288 3.12 1.99 -12.16
C VAL A 288 3.68 2.49 -10.83
N GLN A 289 2.82 2.76 -9.86
CA GLN A 289 3.21 3.32 -8.56
C GLN A 289 4.18 2.40 -7.81
N THR A 290 5.19 3.02 -7.19
CA THR A 290 6.15 2.32 -6.33
C THR A 290 5.53 1.96 -4.97
N ALA A 291 5.96 0.83 -4.40
CA ALA A 291 5.44 0.34 -3.13
C ALA A 291 6.10 0.99 -1.88
N GLY A 292 6.36 2.30 -1.97
CA GLY A 292 6.99 3.10 -0.93
C GLY A 292 8.52 3.07 -0.92
N ASP A 293 9.12 3.96 -0.12
CA ASP A 293 10.56 4.26 -0.13
C ASP A 293 11.47 3.04 0.07
N ALA A 294 11.08 2.09 0.93
CA ALA A 294 11.87 0.88 1.16
C ALA A 294 11.97 0.01 -0.10
N ILE A 295 10.92 -0.02 -0.92
CA ILE A 295 10.89 -0.76 -2.18
C ILE A 295 11.59 0.03 -3.30
N VAL A 296 11.48 1.36 -3.31
CA VAL A 296 12.29 2.21 -4.19
C VAL A 296 13.77 1.96 -3.94
N GLU A 297 14.22 1.98 -2.68
CA GLU A 297 15.60 1.68 -2.30
C GLU A 297 16.01 0.28 -2.75
N TYR A 298 15.21 -0.76 -2.44
CA TYR A 298 15.48 -2.14 -2.89
C TYR A 298 15.62 -2.24 -4.42
N ASN A 299 14.76 -1.55 -5.17
CA ASN A 299 14.80 -1.57 -6.63
C ASN A 299 16.02 -0.85 -7.23
N THR A 300 16.69 0.02 -6.48
CA THR A 300 17.97 0.63 -6.92
C THR A 300 19.20 -0.24 -6.65
N GLN A 301 19.08 -1.29 -5.85
CA GLN A 301 20.18 -2.17 -5.47
C GLN A 301 20.51 -3.19 -6.57
N SER A 302 21.76 -3.66 -6.58
CA SER A 302 22.18 -4.78 -7.43
C SER A 302 21.56 -6.11 -6.97
N PRO A 303 21.46 -7.13 -7.85
CA PRO A 303 20.93 -8.44 -7.46
C PRO A 303 21.62 -9.06 -6.23
N THR A 304 22.93 -8.85 -6.07
CA THR A 304 23.70 -9.33 -4.91
C THR A 304 23.27 -8.64 -3.61
N GLN A 305 23.07 -7.32 -3.63
CA GLN A 305 22.59 -6.56 -2.47
C GLN A 305 21.14 -6.95 -2.13
N ARG A 306 20.29 -7.13 -3.14
CA ARG A 306 18.90 -7.59 -2.97
C ARG A 306 18.83 -8.99 -2.35
N ALA A 307 19.81 -9.85 -2.63
CA ALA A 307 19.89 -11.18 -2.04
C ALA A 307 20.17 -11.15 -0.52
N GLU A 308 20.74 -10.07 0.01
CA GLU A 308 20.95 -9.91 1.45
C GLU A 308 19.65 -9.61 2.20
N LEU A 309 18.60 -9.11 1.53
CA LEU A 309 17.32 -8.81 2.17
C LEU A 309 16.58 -10.11 2.47
N ALA A 310 16.53 -10.47 3.75
CA ALA A 310 15.75 -11.58 4.24
C ALA A 310 14.27 -11.21 4.32
N ASP A 311 13.91 -10.06 4.89
CA ASP A 311 12.50 -9.67 5.05
C ASP A 311 12.30 -8.17 5.30
N LEU A 312 11.05 -7.73 5.36
CA LEU A 312 10.69 -6.33 5.58
C LEU A 312 9.47 -6.20 6.50
N HIS A 313 9.57 -5.36 7.52
CA HIS A 313 8.42 -4.88 8.28
C HIS A 313 8.09 -3.43 7.90
N LEU A 314 6.84 -3.18 7.52
CA LEU A 314 6.32 -1.87 7.15
C LEU A 314 5.18 -1.46 8.09
N GLY A 315 5.52 -0.88 9.24
CA GLY A 315 4.58 -0.31 10.19
C GLY A 315 4.15 1.12 9.82
N ALA A 316 3.28 1.72 10.65
CA ALA A 316 2.98 3.16 10.54
C ALA A 316 4.01 4.00 11.32
N GLN A 317 4.51 3.45 12.43
CA GLN A 317 5.43 4.14 13.33
C GLN A 317 6.90 3.80 13.08
N TRP A 318 7.16 2.65 12.49
CA TRP A 318 8.52 2.18 12.28
C TRP A 318 8.61 1.22 11.12
N THR A 319 9.81 1.11 10.56
CA THR A 319 10.14 0.12 9.54
C THR A 319 11.38 -0.65 9.97
N ALA A 320 11.47 -1.90 9.53
CA ALA A 320 12.67 -2.71 9.69
C ALA A 320 12.98 -3.45 8.39
N LYS A 321 14.14 -3.13 7.80
CA LYS A 321 14.74 -3.89 6.70
C LYS A 321 15.61 -4.98 7.33
N VAL A 322 15.19 -6.23 7.21
CA VAL A 322 15.88 -7.38 7.82
C VAL A 322 16.81 -7.96 6.77
N TYR A 323 18.11 -7.78 6.98
CA TYR A 323 19.16 -8.41 6.18
C TYR A 323 19.66 -9.68 6.86
N THR A 324 20.39 -10.53 6.13
CA THR A 324 20.92 -11.80 6.63
C THR A 324 21.64 -11.69 7.98
N SER A 325 22.42 -10.64 8.22
CA SER A 325 23.24 -10.48 9.45
C SER A 325 22.84 -9.30 10.36
N LYS A 326 21.90 -8.45 9.92
CA LYS A 326 21.53 -7.22 10.63
C LYS A 326 20.10 -6.78 10.31
N ILE A 327 19.56 -5.90 11.14
CA ILE A 327 18.29 -5.22 10.88
C ILE A 327 18.55 -3.70 10.87
N THR A 328 18.12 -3.03 9.81
CA THR A 328 18.11 -1.56 9.73
C THR A 328 16.73 -1.05 10.14
N PHE A 329 16.68 -0.33 11.25
CA PHE A 329 15.45 0.22 11.83
C PHE A 329 15.30 1.70 11.53
N ALA A 330 14.11 2.14 11.13
CA ALA A 330 13.68 3.53 11.24
C ALA A 330 12.58 3.62 12.30
N CYS A 331 12.93 4.09 13.51
CA CYS A 331 12.04 4.06 14.68
C CYS A 331 11.27 5.36 14.93
N ASP A 332 11.61 6.47 14.26
CA ASP A 332 10.84 7.72 14.31
C ASP A 332 10.27 8.00 12.92
N PRO A 333 8.95 7.98 12.72
CA PRO A 333 8.36 8.20 11.40
C PRO A 333 8.58 9.63 10.90
N ARG A 334 8.93 10.57 11.79
CA ARG A 334 9.21 11.98 11.47
C ARG A 334 10.67 12.23 11.12
N SER A 335 11.55 11.24 11.32
CA SER A 335 12.98 11.37 11.04
C SER A 335 13.42 10.45 9.92
N PRO A 336 14.35 10.85 9.03
CA PRO A 336 15.01 9.94 8.10
C PRO A 336 16.06 9.05 8.78
N SER A 337 16.37 9.25 10.06
CA SER A 337 17.38 8.48 10.76
C SER A 337 17.04 6.99 10.81
N ALA A 338 18.01 6.17 10.41
CA ALA A 338 17.97 4.72 10.58
C ALA A 338 19.13 4.25 11.45
N LYS A 339 18.96 3.11 12.11
CA LYS A 339 19.97 2.47 12.95
C LYS A 339 20.08 0.99 12.63
N ASP A 340 21.31 0.52 12.43
CA ASP A 340 21.60 -0.89 12.24
C ASP A 340 21.81 -1.59 13.58
N VAL A 341 21.22 -2.76 13.74
CA VAL A 341 21.45 -3.66 14.87
C VAL A 341 21.81 -5.03 14.34
N LYS A 342 22.91 -5.62 14.84
CA LYS A 342 23.34 -6.95 14.43
C LYS A 342 22.42 -8.03 15.01
N ILE A 343 22.20 -9.09 14.24
CA ILE A 343 21.54 -10.29 14.74
C ILE A 343 22.53 -11.03 15.65
N PRO A 344 22.16 -11.38 16.90
CA PRO A 344 23.11 -11.94 17.85
C PRO A 344 23.75 -13.27 17.39
N GLN A 345 22.96 -14.19 16.83
CA GLN A 345 23.41 -15.49 16.36
C GLN A 345 22.54 -15.97 15.19
N GLY A 346 23.14 -16.73 14.26
CA GLY A 346 22.48 -17.21 13.05
C GLY A 346 22.24 -16.11 12.01
N GLU A 347 21.60 -16.49 10.91
CA GLU A 347 21.19 -15.56 9.84
C GLU A 347 19.67 -15.37 9.88
N ALA A 348 19.19 -14.18 9.54
CA ALA A 348 17.75 -13.94 9.41
C ALA A 348 17.12 -14.82 8.33
N VAL A 349 16.04 -15.51 8.69
CA VAL A 349 15.20 -16.25 7.74
C VAL A 349 13.97 -15.41 7.39
N SER A 350 13.28 -14.91 8.42
CA SER A 350 11.86 -14.58 8.28
C SER A 350 11.30 -13.83 9.49
N ILE A 351 10.44 -12.84 9.24
CA ILE A 351 9.61 -12.25 10.27
C ILE A 351 8.38 -13.15 10.51
N LEU A 352 8.08 -13.37 11.79
CA LEU A 352 6.95 -14.13 12.28
C LEU A 352 5.95 -13.16 12.92
N TYR A 353 4.72 -13.19 12.45
CA TYR A 353 3.61 -12.40 12.96
C TYR A 353 2.70 -13.27 13.82
N SER A 354 3.27 -13.92 14.85
CA SER A 354 2.54 -14.80 15.78
C SER A 354 1.49 -14.08 16.62
N ASN A 355 1.59 -12.75 16.74
CA ASN A 355 0.56 -11.90 17.36
C ASN A 355 -0.39 -11.27 16.33
N GLY A 356 -0.22 -11.58 15.05
CA GLY A 356 -0.94 -10.97 13.93
C GLY A 356 -0.17 -9.78 13.35
N TYR A 357 -0.35 -9.53 12.06
CA TYR A 357 0.18 -8.32 11.45
C TYR A 357 -0.60 -7.12 11.96
N SER A 358 0.11 -6.14 12.53
CA SER A 358 -0.49 -4.88 12.96
C SER A 358 0.49 -3.73 12.75
N ARG A 359 0.04 -2.65 12.11
CA ARG A 359 0.85 -1.44 11.93
C ARG A 359 1.02 -0.61 13.20
N ALA A 360 0.25 -0.93 14.24
CA ALA A 360 0.39 -0.39 15.58
C ALA A 360 1.36 -1.19 16.46
N ALA A 361 1.74 -2.41 16.04
CA ALA A 361 2.69 -3.23 16.78
C ALA A 361 4.04 -2.51 16.90
N ARG A 362 4.66 -2.61 18.08
CA ARG A 362 5.97 -2.00 18.37
C ARG A 362 7.11 -3.01 18.28
N SER A 363 6.78 -4.29 18.17
CA SER A 363 7.72 -5.37 17.97
C SER A 363 7.09 -6.48 17.13
N ASN A 364 7.95 -7.28 16.53
CA ASN A 364 7.63 -8.53 15.86
C ASN A 364 8.69 -9.57 16.25
N TYR A 365 8.52 -10.79 15.75
CA TYR A 365 9.48 -11.86 15.98
C TYR A 365 10.28 -12.16 14.71
N LEU A 366 11.57 -12.41 14.86
CA LEU A 366 12.49 -12.81 13.80
C LEU A 366 12.91 -14.26 14.05
N LEU A 367 12.74 -15.11 13.05
CA LEU A 367 13.33 -16.44 13.00
C LEU A 367 14.74 -16.37 12.42
N ALA A 368 15.70 -16.96 13.11
CA ALA A 368 17.06 -17.15 12.62
C ALA A 368 17.30 -18.60 12.15
N SER A 369 18.32 -18.79 11.30
CA SER A 369 18.65 -20.07 10.64
C SER A 369 19.10 -21.16 11.61
N ASN A 370 19.51 -20.80 12.83
CA ASN A 370 19.80 -21.74 13.92
C ASN A 370 18.55 -22.15 14.71
N GLY A 371 17.35 -21.72 14.29
CA GLY A 371 16.08 -21.97 14.97
C GLY A 371 15.78 -21.03 16.14
N GLN A 372 16.68 -20.11 16.48
CA GLN A 372 16.43 -19.12 17.53
C GLN A 372 15.40 -18.09 17.06
N VAL A 373 14.49 -17.73 17.97
CA VAL A 373 13.54 -16.63 17.76
C VAL A 373 14.00 -15.41 18.56
N TYR A 374 13.97 -14.25 17.92
CA TYR A 374 14.24 -12.96 18.54
C TYR A 374 13.00 -12.08 18.50
N GLU A 375 12.68 -11.38 19.58
CA GLU A 375 11.78 -10.24 19.54
C GLU A 375 12.60 -9.02 19.11
N PHE A 376 12.11 -8.28 18.13
CA PHE A 376 12.77 -7.09 17.64
C PHE A 376 11.75 -5.98 17.40
N GLY A 377 12.17 -4.73 17.56
CA GLY A 377 11.25 -3.60 17.46
C GLY A 377 11.86 -2.26 17.84
N CYS A 378 10.98 -1.29 18.09
CA CYS A 378 11.34 0.06 18.50
C CYS A 378 10.67 0.42 19.83
N ASN A 379 11.47 0.82 20.82
CA ASN A 379 10.97 1.19 22.15
C ASN A 379 10.11 2.47 22.13
N GLU A 380 8.99 2.49 22.85
CA GLU A 380 8.03 3.61 22.83
C GLU A 380 8.62 4.94 23.33
N ARG A 381 9.34 4.93 24.46
CA ARG A 381 9.82 6.16 25.11
C ARG A 381 11.10 6.74 24.49
N GLY A 382 11.88 5.91 23.82
CA GLY A 382 13.21 6.31 23.33
C GLY A 382 13.40 6.15 21.82
N LEU A 383 12.37 5.68 21.10
CA LEU A 383 12.41 5.40 19.65
C LEU A 383 13.70 4.69 19.24
N SER A 384 14.17 3.78 20.11
CA SER A 384 15.46 3.11 19.97
C SER A 384 15.21 1.65 19.63
N PRO A 385 15.95 1.11 18.66
CA PRO A 385 15.77 -0.25 18.21
C PRO A 385 16.24 -1.24 19.28
N PHE A 386 15.68 -2.44 19.25
CA PHE A 386 16.12 -3.56 20.10
C PHE A 386 16.00 -4.89 19.36
N ILE A 387 16.78 -5.87 19.82
CA ILE A 387 16.65 -7.28 19.47
C ILE A 387 16.99 -8.12 20.70
N ASN A 388 16.04 -8.94 21.15
CA ASN A 388 16.15 -9.74 22.36
C ASN A 388 15.83 -11.20 22.06
N PRO A 389 16.59 -12.18 22.58
CA PRO A 389 16.23 -13.58 22.42
C PRO A 389 14.89 -13.87 23.13
N VAL A 390 14.04 -14.66 22.49
CA VAL A 390 12.81 -15.17 23.09
C VAL A 390 13.12 -16.52 23.72
N ASN A 391 12.85 -16.64 25.02
CA ASN A 391 13.04 -17.88 25.78
C ASN A 391 11.88 -18.88 25.59
N THR A 392 10.78 -18.43 24.98
CA THR A 392 9.63 -19.29 24.68
C THR A 392 9.92 -20.08 23.42
N PRO A 393 10.00 -21.42 23.50
CA PRO A 393 10.27 -22.24 22.33
C PRO A 393 9.09 -22.16 21.35
N MET A 394 9.41 -22.00 20.07
CA MET A 394 8.46 -22.07 18.96
C MET A 394 8.67 -23.39 18.21
N ALA A 395 7.64 -23.85 17.51
CA ALA A 395 7.77 -24.99 16.60
C ALA A 395 8.94 -24.81 15.61
N SER A 396 9.75 -25.85 15.47
CA SER A 396 10.87 -25.90 14.52
C SER A 396 10.39 -26.20 13.10
N GLY A 397 11.21 -25.86 12.09
CA GLY A 397 10.94 -26.18 10.68
C GLY A 397 9.91 -25.27 10.01
N LEU A 398 9.52 -24.19 10.68
CA LEU A 398 8.72 -23.11 10.10
C LEU A 398 9.61 -22.17 9.29
N VAL A 399 9.14 -21.71 8.15
CA VAL A 399 9.74 -20.59 7.39
C VAL A 399 8.91 -19.33 7.51
N ARG A 400 7.62 -19.43 7.84
CA ARG A 400 6.69 -18.31 8.04
C ARG A 400 5.66 -18.62 9.10
N ALA A 401 5.13 -17.59 9.75
CA ALA A 401 3.95 -17.72 10.59
C ALA A 401 3.15 -16.42 10.65
N TYR A 402 1.83 -16.54 10.59
CA TYR A 402 0.89 -15.44 10.77
C TYR A 402 -0.25 -15.86 11.70
N LYS A 403 -0.66 -14.96 12.60
CA LYS A 403 -1.94 -15.12 13.30
C LYS A 403 -3.07 -14.58 12.43
N VAL A 404 -4.02 -15.43 12.11
CA VAL A 404 -5.22 -15.11 11.32
C VAL A 404 -6.42 -15.72 12.04
N ASN A 405 -7.49 -14.92 12.25
CA ASN A 405 -8.69 -15.34 12.96
C ASN A 405 -8.40 -16.01 14.33
N GLY A 406 -7.46 -15.45 15.09
CA GLY A 406 -7.10 -15.96 16.41
C GLY A 406 -6.11 -17.14 16.42
N GLN A 407 -5.87 -17.80 15.30
CA GLN A 407 -5.01 -18.98 15.18
C GLN A 407 -3.67 -18.63 14.52
N VAL A 408 -2.56 -19.16 15.04
CA VAL A 408 -1.24 -19.03 14.38
C VAL A 408 -1.09 -20.14 13.35
N ILE A 409 -0.93 -19.75 12.09
CA ILE A 409 -0.70 -20.64 10.96
C ILE A 409 0.75 -20.51 10.53
N GLY A 410 1.46 -21.62 10.47
CA GLY A 410 2.84 -21.72 10.02
C GLY A 410 2.94 -22.35 8.63
N LEU A 411 3.90 -21.88 7.83
CA LEU A 411 4.37 -22.55 6.61
C LEU A 411 5.68 -23.27 6.94
N THR A 412 5.79 -24.55 6.58
CA THR A 412 7.01 -25.33 6.77
C THR A 412 7.98 -25.18 5.59
N GLU A 413 9.25 -25.54 5.80
CA GLU A 413 10.25 -25.62 4.71
C GLU A 413 9.82 -26.54 3.57
N GLY A 414 9.06 -27.59 3.89
CA GLY A 414 8.50 -28.53 2.92
C GLY A 414 7.19 -28.07 2.29
N GLY A 415 6.84 -26.78 2.32
CA GLY A 415 5.68 -26.24 1.62
C GLY A 415 4.32 -26.74 2.10
N SER A 416 4.17 -27.00 3.41
CA SER A 416 2.92 -27.46 4.03
C SER A 416 2.45 -26.49 5.12
N LEU A 417 1.14 -26.40 5.35
CA LEU A 417 0.59 -25.58 6.43
C LEU A 417 0.42 -26.37 7.72
N VAL A 418 0.66 -25.70 8.84
CA VAL A 418 0.42 -26.22 10.18
C VAL A 418 -0.26 -25.17 11.06
N ALA A 419 -1.18 -25.61 11.91
CA ALA A 419 -1.59 -24.84 13.08
C ALA A 419 -0.46 -24.91 14.12
N VAL A 420 -0.11 -23.77 14.71
CA VAL A 420 0.97 -23.68 15.71
C VAL A 420 0.38 -23.34 17.08
N ASN A 421 0.67 -24.18 18.08
CA ASN A 421 0.34 -23.95 19.48
C ASN A 421 1.59 -24.16 20.35
N GLY A 422 2.31 -23.06 20.61
CA GLY A 422 3.63 -23.11 21.25
C GLY A 422 4.64 -23.88 20.40
N THR A 423 5.11 -25.02 20.90
CA THR A 423 6.02 -25.93 20.19
C THR A 423 5.31 -27.01 19.39
N GLN A 424 4.01 -27.18 19.58
CA GLN A 424 3.22 -28.20 18.89
C GLN A 424 2.73 -27.67 17.54
N THR A 425 2.77 -28.55 16.53
CA THR A 425 2.20 -28.29 15.22
C THR A 425 1.13 -29.33 14.91
N THR A 426 0.07 -28.91 14.22
CA THR A 426 -0.96 -29.81 13.69
C THR A 426 -1.10 -29.54 12.20
N PRO A 427 -0.90 -30.52 11.31
CA PRO A 427 -1.06 -30.34 9.87
C PRO A 427 -2.43 -29.78 9.51
N LEU A 428 -2.47 -28.84 8.57
CA LEU A 428 -3.70 -28.35 7.96
C LEU A 428 -3.75 -28.89 6.54
N ASN A 429 -4.72 -29.79 6.31
CA ASN A 429 -4.91 -30.36 4.98
C ASN A 429 -5.58 -29.31 4.08
N THR A 430 -4.93 -29.01 2.97
CA THR A 430 -5.37 -28.04 1.94
C THR A 430 -5.42 -28.68 0.56
N GLY A 431 -4.82 -29.86 0.36
CA GLY A 431 -4.61 -30.47 -0.94
C GLY A 431 -3.44 -29.87 -1.73
N LEU A 432 -2.70 -28.93 -1.13
CA LEU A 432 -1.49 -28.30 -1.67
C LEU A 432 -0.24 -28.67 -0.87
N GLU A 433 -0.27 -29.79 -0.13
CA GLU A 433 0.86 -30.22 0.69
C GLU A 433 2.11 -30.41 -0.19
N GLY A 434 3.20 -29.74 0.17
CA GLY A 434 4.44 -29.77 -0.62
C GLY A 434 4.53 -28.71 -1.71
N GLN A 435 3.46 -27.95 -1.97
CA GLN A 435 3.36 -27.04 -3.12
C GLN A 435 3.24 -25.56 -2.70
N ILE A 436 3.08 -25.26 -1.41
CA ILE A 436 2.89 -23.88 -0.95
C ILE A 436 4.25 -23.18 -0.82
N TYR A 437 4.42 -22.08 -1.56
CA TYR A 437 5.64 -21.29 -1.59
C TYR A 437 5.67 -20.17 -0.55
N GLU A 438 4.56 -19.46 -0.36
CA GLU A 438 4.48 -18.31 0.54
C GLU A 438 3.05 -18.13 1.07
N ILE A 439 2.92 -17.52 2.24
CA ILE A 439 1.63 -17.17 2.85
C ILE A 439 1.60 -15.70 3.30
N ALA A 440 0.40 -15.11 3.33
CA ALA A 440 0.19 -13.77 3.86
C ALA A 440 -1.23 -13.63 4.44
N PRO A 441 -1.46 -12.73 5.41
CA PRO A 441 -2.80 -12.41 5.85
C PRO A 441 -3.55 -11.67 4.72
N ARG A 442 -4.84 -11.92 4.61
CA ARG A 442 -5.75 -11.25 3.67
C ARG A 442 -7.05 -10.92 4.38
N GLU A 443 -7.68 -9.82 4.00
CA GLU A 443 -9.05 -9.51 4.40
C GLU A 443 -9.94 -9.42 3.16
N SER A 444 -11.18 -9.89 3.26
CA SER A 444 -12.26 -9.55 2.32
C SER A 444 -13.23 -8.58 2.98
N PHE A 445 -13.88 -7.73 2.19
CA PHE A 445 -14.69 -6.62 2.66
C PHE A 445 -16.07 -6.64 2.00
N SER A 446 -17.13 -6.69 2.79
CA SER A 446 -18.50 -6.82 2.24
C SER A 446 -18.93 -5.62 1.40
N PHE A 447 -18.34 -4.44 1.62
CA PHE A 447 -18.56 -3.28 0.76
C PHE A 447 -18.30 -3.58 -0.72
N MET A 448 -17.29 -4.40 -1.03
CA MET A 448 -16.96 -4.78 -2.40
C MET A 448 -17.88 -5.88 -2.96
N ASP A 449 -18.49 -6.67 -2.08
CA ASP A 449 -19.31 -7.83 -2.44
C ASP A 449 -20.82 -7.49 -2.55
N ALA A 450 -21.25 -6.37 -1.96
CA ALA A 450 -22.63 -5.91 -2.01
C ALA A 450 -23.00 -5.35 -3.40
N GLN A 451 -23.86 -6.05 -4.14
CA GLN A 451 -24.45 -5.61 -5.41
C GLN A 451 -25.61 -4.64 -5.20
#